data_AF-A0A4V0NCY0-F1
#
_entry.id   AF-A0A4V0NCY0-F1
#
_cell.length_a   1.000
_cell.length_b   1.000
_cell.length_c   1.000
_cell.angle_alpha   90.00
_cell.angle_beta   90.00
_cell.angle_gamma   90.00
#
_symmetry.space_group_name_H-M   'P 1'
#
loop_
_entity.id
_entity.type
_entity.pdbx_description
1 polymer ?
#
loop_
_entity_poly.entity_id
_entity_poly.type
_entity_poly.pdbx_seq_one_letter_code
_entity_poly.pdbx_strand_id
1 'polypeptide(L)'
;MHARQRSSALPAVLPRAALPVGLAIAALSLPACQDGENALPEGIISLSSGAAQPRSPADDPATIPRVDGPRIGAVEMVAPIYEKADRRSTKLGYLRAGGTIPRGEKPVAFDDCQGGYYRVLPAGFVCAEGDATIDMKHPILRALTRRPDLSKPMPYPYAFVRAIAPNYYRMPSEKEQLRYEMSLERHLRSYKKLKKKWDAIKVGSNDVPLDEQGNAVGEPPEDPPELSDSELYGGNGSDEIPWFFKGGRQIPNISSFKVPGYAVITNRIARKAGLALIDTFMGDGERRFAMTTDARLVPTSKLKPARGSTFHGVDMTKGWELPLAFVHRQGAKRYDLSRLALDKESDLPWHAAVQLTGRVKMLGDTRMVEAKDGTWVRNADVAIAVKPSELPWFAKDGVKWIDISIHNQTLILYEGRKPVYATAAATGRDGLGDPKKTFSTVRGTFRIRDKHVTTTMDSHEVGNQFELRDVPWVQYFEAGYAIHASPWHDDYGKPRSHGCINLSPIDARRVFLWTDPPVPDGWHGVSAGEATGEGTLVHIHP
;
A
#
# COMPACT_ATOMS: atom_id res chain seq x y z
N MET A 1 36.56 -24.34 32.41
CA MET A 1 37.44 -24.89 31.35
C MET A 1 37.58 -23.86 30.25
N HIS A 2 38.81 -23.39 30.04
CA HIS A 2 39.22 -22.39 29.05
C HIS A 2 39.23 -22.92 27.61
N ALA A 3 38.85 -22.08 26.64
CA ALA A 3 39.45 -21.99 25.30
C ALA A 3 38.87 -20.75 24.58
N ARG A 4 39.54 -19.58 24.65
CA ARG A 4 40.53 -19.02 23.70
C ARG A 4 39.98 -18.62 22.32
N GLN A 5 39.99 -17.29 22.12
CA GLN A 5 39.89 -16.54 20.88
C GLN A 5 40.87 -17.02 19.80
N ARG A 6 40.46 -16.95 18.53
CA ARG A 6 41.34 -16.57 17.41
C ARG A 6 40.59 -15.71 16.39
N SER A 7 41.17 -14.52 16.17
CA SER A 7 40.93 -13.60 15.07
C SER A 7 41.63 -14.12 13.81
N SER A 8 41.03 -13.93 12.64
CA SER A 8 41.73 -14.07 11.35
C SER A 8 41.40 -12.90 10.44
N ALA A 9 42.47 -12.19 10.09
CA ALA A 9 42.53 -10.95 9.34
C ALA A 9 42.39 -11.15 7.83
N LEU A 10 41.91 -10.10 7.17
CA LEU A 10 41.97 -9.85 5.74
C LEU A 10 43.42 -9.59 5.29
N PRO A 11 43.83 -9.94 4.06
CA PRO A 11 44.99 -9.35 3.43
C PRO A 11 44.60 -8.21 2.49
N ALA A 12 45.27 -7.08 2.67
CA ALA A 12 45.38 -6.00 1.70
C ALA A 12 46.51 -6.30 0.71
N VAL A 13 46.32 -5.98 -0.57
CA VAL A 13 47.42 -5.85 -1.55
C VAL A 13 47.25 -4.52 -2.30
N LEU A 14 48.33 -3.73 -2.24
CA LEU A 14 48.53 -2.36 -2.73
C LEU A 14 48.93 -2.33 -4.24
N PRO A 15 49.04 -1.14 -4.86
CA PRO A 15 48.83 -0.91 -6.29
C PRO A 15 50.12 -0.95 -7.12
N ARG A 16 49.99 -1.01 -8.46
CA ARG A 16 51.10 -0.81 -9.40
C ARG A 16 50.81 0.32 -10.38
N ALA A 17 51.56 1.40 -10.14
CA ALA A 17 52.31 2.31 -11.03
C ALA A 17 51.87 2.57 -12.49
N ALA A 18 52.03 3.84 -12.85
CA ALA A 18 51.78 4.51 -14.12
C ALA A 18 53.03 4.62 -15.05
N LEU A 19 52.78 5.19 -16.24
CA LEU A 19 53.66 5.91 -17.22
C LEU A 19 53.99 5.15 -18.54
N PRO A 20 54.34 5.84 -19.65
CA PRO A 20 53.51 6.73 -20.51
C PRO A 20 53.76 6.49 -22.03
N VAL A 21 53.44 7.49 -22.89
CA VAL A 21 53.83 7.68 -24.33
C VAL A 21 52.88 7.03 -25.35
N GLY A 22 52.42 7.67 -26.43
CA GLY A 22 52.72 8.98 -27.00
C GLY A 22 51.75 9.36 -28.14
N LEU A 23 51.78 10.65 -28.45
CA LEU A 23 51.08 11.36 -29.52
C LEU A 23 51.51 10.86 -30.91
N ALA A 24 50.58 10.79 -31.86
CA ALA A 24 50.88 10.98 -33.28
C ALA A 24 49.68 11.59 -34.01
N ILE A 25 49.87 12.84 -34.42
CA ILE A 25 49.03 13.63 -35.31
C ILE A 25 49.43 13.27 -36.75
N ALA A 26 48.45 13.05 -37.64
CA ALA A 26 48.66 13.19 -39.08
C ALA A 26 47.42 13.85 -39.70
N ALA A 27 47.65 15.02 -40.27
CA ALA A 27 46.70 15.85 -41.00
C ALA A 27 46.80 15.59 -42.52
N LEU A 28 45.93 16.28 -43.26
CA LEU A 28 45.89 16.50 -44.73
C LEU A 28 45.07 15.44 -45.49
N SER A 29 44.17 15.78 -46.43
CA SER A 29 43.88 17.04 -47.13
C SER A 29 42.56 16.89 -47.90
N LEU A 30 41.76 17.95 -47.94
CA LEU A 30 40.67 18.15 -48.90
C LEU A 30 41.22 18.47 -50.29
N PRO A 31 40.42 18.28 -51.35
CA PRO A 31 40.31 19.31 -52.37
C PRO A 31 38.85 19.75 -52.59
N ALA A 32 38.71 21.06 -52.77
CA ALA A 32 37.55 21.75 -53.32
C ALA A 32 37.90 22.24 -54.73
N CYS A 33 36.87 22.35 -55.59
CA CYS A 33 36.73 23.09 -56.87
C CYS A 33 35.84 22.24 -57.81
N GLN A 34 34.94 22.73 -58.66
CA GLN A 34 34.29 24.02 -58.92
C GLN A 34 33.23 23.73 -60.03
N ASP A 35 32.26 24.61 -60.21
CA ASP A 35 31.09 24.52 -61.09
C ASP A 35 31.35 24.22 -62.58
N GLY A 36 30.34 23.67 -63.25
CA GLY A 36 30.25 23.61 -64.72
C GLY A 36 28.96 22.96 -65.24
N GLU A 37 27.99 23.78 -65.66
CA GLU A 37 26.83 23.38 -66.47
C GLU A 37 27.26 22.79 -67.82
N ASN A 38 26.60 21.72 -68.28
CA ASN A 38 26.13 21.59 -69.67
C ASN A 38 25.28 20.32 -69.91
N ALA A 39 24.11 20.56 -70.52
CA ALA A 39 23.40 19.76 -71.51
C ALA A 39 22.99 18.29 -71.24
N LEU A 40 21.68 18.08 -71.13
CA LEU A 40 20.94 16.86 -71.51
C LEU A 40 20.97 16.69 -73.06
N PRO A 41 20.70 15.50 -73.68
CA PRO A 41 19.69 14.53 -73.25
C PRO A 41 19.99 13.03 -73.49
N GLU A 42 18.98 12.24 -73.11
CA GLU A 42 18.70 10.83 -73.46
C GLU A 42 19.19 9.74 -72.51
N GLY A 43 18.21 9.25 -71.73
CA GLY A 43 17.90 7.82 -71.81
C GLY A 43 18.39 6.93 -70.67
N ILE A 44 18.01 7.19 -69.42
CA ILE A 44 17.92 6.11 -68.41
C ILE A 44 16.68 6.34 -67.54
N ILE A 45 15.73 5.41 -67.63
CA ILE A 45 14.60 5.29 -66.70
C ILE A 45 15.18 4.91 -65.34
N SER A 46 15.30 5.88 -64.44
CA SER A 46 15.62 5.63 -63.03
C SER A 46 14.36 5.14 -62.32
N LEU A 47 14.26 3.84 -62.11
CA LEU A 47 13.35 3.24 -61.14
C LEU A 47 13.89 3.51 -59.73
N SER A 48 13.82 4.76 -59.27
CA SER A 48 13.97 5.09 -57.86
C SER A 48 12.60 5.05 -57.19
N SER A 49 12.08 3.85 -56.92
CA SER A 49 11.16 3.67 -55.81
C SER A 49 11.94 4.09 -54.57
N GLY A 50 11.54 5.19 -53.94
CA GLY A 50 12.06 5.57 -52.63
C GLY A 50 11.87 4.39 -51.68
N ALA A 51 12.96 3.69 -51.38
CA ALA A 51 12.97 2.69 -50.33
C ALA A 51 12.72 3.45 -49.04
N ALA A 52 11.47 3.42 -48.58
CA ALA A 52 11.12 3.82 -47.23
C ALA A 52 12.04 3.02 -46.30
N GLN A 53 12.84 3.73 -45.51
CA GLN A 53 13.57 3.13 -44.41
C GLN A 53 12.59 2.25 -43.62
N PRO A 54 12.96 1.02 -43.22
CA PRO A 54 12.08 0.18 -42.43
C PRO A 54 11.69 0.97 -41.17
N ARG A 55 10.40 1.32 -41.06
CA ARG A 55 9.86 1.97 -39.86
C ARG A 55 10.23 1.08 -38.67
N SER A 56 10.87 1.68 -37.66
CA SER A 56 11.10 0.98 -36.41
C SER A 56 9.75 0.45 -35.89
N PRO A 57 9.68 -0.76 -35.30
CA PRO A 57 8.46 -1.25 -34.65
C PRO A 57 7.86 -0.26 -33.65
N ALA A 58 8.68 0.67 -33.12
CA ALA A 58 8.27 1.76 -32.24
C ALA A 58 7.32 2.79 -32.88
N ASP A 59 7.26 2.88 -34.22
CA ASP A 59 6.49 3.87 -34.98
C ASP A 59 5.22 3.31 -35.65
N ASP A 60 4.89 2.02 -35.45
CA ASP A 60 3.62 1.44 -35.93
C ASP A 60 2.46 1.96 -35.05
N PRO A 61 1.47 2.70 -35.61
CA PRO A 61 0.30 3.16 -34.85
C PRO A 61 -0.47 2.05 -34.15
N ALA A 62 -0.42 0.81 -34.67
CA ALA A 62 -1.05 -0.35 -34.04
C ALA A 62 -0.38 -0.76 -32.72
N THR A 63 0.82 -0.26 -32.41
CA THR A 63 1.49 -0.50 -31.13
C THR A 63 1.09 0.52 -30.06
N ILE A 64 0.40 1.61 -30.44
CA ILE A 64 0.02 2.68 -29.53
C ILE A 64 -1.31 2.29 -28.84
N PRO A 65 -1.35 2.24 -27.49
CA PRO A 65 -2.57 1.88 -26.78
C PRO A 65 -3.62 3.00 -26.85
N ARG A 66 -4.89 2.61 -26.95
CA ARG A 66 -6.05 3.51 -26.89
C ARG A 66 -6.93 3.11 -25.72
N VAL A 67 -7.67 4.05 -25.14
CA VAL A 67 -8.50 3.81 -23.95
C VAL A 67 -9.54 2.71 -24.18
N ASP A 68 -10.14 2.69 -25.37
CA ASP A 68 -11.12 1.73 -25.87
C ASP A 68 -10.49 0.53 -26.62
N GLY A 69 -9.16 0.46 -26.62
CA GLY A 69 -8.40 -0.57 -27.33
C GLY A 69 -8.44 -1.95 -26.67
N PRO A 70 -7.76 -2.95 -27.27
CA PRO A 70 -7.63 -4.27 -26.69
C PRO A 70 -6.91 -4.21 -25.34
N ARG A 71 -7.13 -5.23 -24.50
CA ARG A 71 -6.62 -5.27 -23.13
C ARG A 71 -5.58 -6.35 -22.92
N ILE A 72 -4.78 -6.16 -21.88
CA ILE A 72 -3.89 -7.15 -21.29
C ILE A 72 -4.21 -7.25 -19.80
N GLY A 73 -4.14 -8.45 -19.23
CA GLY A 73 -4.54 -8.72 -17.85
C GLY A 73 -3.51 -9.49 -17.06
N ALA A 74 -3.40 -9.18 -15.78
CA ALA A 74 -2.53 -9.89 -14.83
C ALA A 74 -3.14 -11.24 -14.44
N VAL A 75 -2.36 -12.31 -14.61
CA VAL A 75 -2.76 -13.67 -14.23
C VAL A 75 -1.98 -14.20 -13.04
N GLU A 76 -0.93 -13.50 -12.62
CA GLU A 76 -0.23 -13.70 -11.35
C GLU A 76 -0.49 -12.52 -10.39
N MET A 77 -0.11 -12.66 -9.12
CA MET A 77 -0.37 -11.63 -8.10
C MET A 77 0.26 -10.27 -8.46
N VAL A 78 1.37 -10.29 -9.19
CA VAL A 78 2.09 -9.12 -9.66
C VAL A 78 2.46 -9.35 -11.12
N ALA A 79 1.88 -8.57 -12.03
CA ALA A 79 2.34 -8.45 -13.40
C ALA A 79 3.08 -7.12 -13.55
N PRO A 80 4.43 -7.12 -13.65
CA PRO A 80 5.21 -5.90 -13.70
C PRO A 80 4.94 -5.09 -14.98
N ILE A 81 5.00 -3.77 -14.84
CA ILE A 81 5.00 -2.83 -15.96
C ILE A 81 6.41 -2.25 -16.05
N TYR A 82 7.05 -2.46 -17.20
CA TYR A 82 8.44 -2.10 -17.45
C TYR A 82 8.53 -0.76 -18.18
N GLU A 83 9.61 -0.03 -17.92
CA GLU A 83 9.91 1.22 -18.61
C GLU A 83 10.25 1.01 -20.08
N LYS A 84 10.95 -0.09 -20.38
CA LYS A 84 11.29 -0.55 -21.74
C LYS A 84 10.79 -1.97 -21.94
N ALA A 85 10.69 -2.40 -23.19
CA ALA A 85 10.28 -3.76 -23.56
C ALA A 85 11.38 -4.81 -23.27
N ASP A 86 11.81 -4.92 -22.01
CA ASP A 86 12.86 -5.84 -21.51
C ASP A 86 12.59 -6.13 -20.02
N ARG A 87 12.60 -7.40 -19.57
CA ARG A 87 12.35 -7.75 -18.15
C ARG A 87 13.42 -7.21 -17.19
N ARG A 88 14.60 -6.86 -17.69
CA ARG A 88 15.71 -6.28 -16.93
C ARG A 88 15.57 -4.77 -16.77
N SER A 89 14.64 -4.15 -17.50
CA SER A 89 14.36 -2.73 -17.39
C SER A 89 13.78 -2.37 -16.02
N THR A 90 13.90 -1.09 -15.66
CA THR A 90 13.20 -0.50 -14.51
C THR A 90 11.72 -0.88 -14.52
N LYS A 91 11.21 -1.30 -13.37
CA LYS A 91 9.78 -1.53 -13.15
C LYS A 91 9.14 -0.22 -12.74
N LEU A 92 8.18 0.26 -13.52
CA LEU A 92 7.42 1.48 -13.22
C LEU A 92 6.33 1.23 -12.18
N GLY A 93 5.80 0.01 -12.16
CA GLY A 93 4.67 -0.37 -11.33
C GLY A 93 4.19 -1.77 -11.68
N TYR A 94 2.96 -2.10 -11.32
CA TYR A 94 2.39 -3.40 -11.63
C TYR A 94 0.86 -3.43 -11.63
N LEU A 95 0.33 -4.44 -12.31
CA LEU A 95 -1.04 -4.89 -12.21
C LEU A 95 -1.16 -6.02 -11.20
N ARG A 96 -2.23 -5.98 -10.42
CA ARG A 96 -2.64 -7.07 -9.51
C ARG A 96 -3.49 -8.08 -10.26
N ALA A 97 -3.33 -9.38 -9.97
CA ALA A 97 -4.15 -10.47 -10.50
C ALA A 97 -5.63 -10.09 -10.75
N GLY A 98 -6.13 -10.41 -11.95
CA GLY A 98 -7.47 -10.03 -12.41
C GLY A 98 -7.60 -8.60 -12.92
N GLY A 99 -6.61 -7.73 -12.63
CA GLY A 99 -6.53 -6.37 -13.16
C GLY A 99 -6.19 -6.38 -14.63
N THR A 100 -6.81 -5.49 -15.40
CA THR A 100 -6.58 -5.35 -16.83
C THR A 100 -6.38 -3.89 -17.19
N ILE A 101 -5.59 -3.62 -18.22
CA ILE A 101 -5.38 -2.27 -18.76
C ILE A 101 -5.39 -2.29 -20.28
N PRO A 102 -5.71 -1.16 -20.93
CA PRO A 102 -5.60 -1.04 -22.38
C PRO A 102 -4.15 -1.18 -22.86
N ARG A 103 -3.98 -1.79 -24.03
CA ARG A 103 -2.71 -2.03 -24.70
C ARG A 103 -2.78 -1.68 -26.19
N GLY A 104 -1.62 -1.60 -26.84
CA GLY A 104 -1.54 -1.58 -28.30
C GLY A 104 -2.13 -2.86 -28.91
N GLU A 105 -2.61 -2.79 -30.15
CA GLU A 105 -3.12 -3.94 -30.90
C GLU A 105 -2.04 -4.98 -31.17
N LYS A 106 -0.82 -4.52 -31.51
CA LYS A 106 0.36 -5.35 -31.77
C LYS A 106 1.45 -5.15 -30.70
N PRO A 107 2.28 -6.19 -30.46
CA PRO A 107 3.44 -6.05 -29.60
C PRO A 107 4.55 -5.24 -30.29
N VAL A 108 5.38 -4.57 -29.50
CA VAL A 108 6.53 -3.78 -29.97
C VAL A 108 7.81 -4.60 -30.09
N ALA A 109 7.92 -5.70 -29.36
CA ALA A 109 9.11 -6.55 -29.27
C ALA A 109 8.73 -7.95 -28.76
N PHE A 110 9.58 -8.94 -29.05
CA PHE A 110 9.40 -10.34 -28.62
C PHE A 110 10.61 -10.92 -27.89
N ASP A 111 11.61 -10.10 -27.59
CA ASP A 111 12.97 -10.49 -27.18
C ASP A 111 13.01 -11.64 -26.14
N ASP A 112 12.81 -11.32 -24.86
CA ASP A 112 12.73 -12.29 -23.75
C ASP A 112 11.28 -12.61 -23.34
N CYS A 113 10.33 -12.30 -24.22
CA CYS A 113 8.90 -12.49 -24.02
C CYS A 113 8.25 -13.02 -25.31
N GLN A 114 8.04 -14.34 -25.38
CA GLN A 114 7.43 -15.01 -26.52
C GLN A 114 6.00 -14.54 -26.77
N GLY A 115 5.27 -14.16 -25.71
CA GLY A 115 3.94 -13.55 -25.81
C GLY A 115 3.95 -12.13 -26.39
N GLY A 116 5.12 -11.50 -26.47
CA GLY A 116 5.32 -10.13 -26.94
C GLY A 116 5.12 -9.08 -25.85
N TYR A 117 5.89 -8.00 -25.96
CA TYR A 117 5.73 -6.80 -25.15
C TYR A 117 4.72 -5.87 -25.77
N TYR A 118 3.72 -5.45 -24.99
CA TYR A 118 2.75 -4.47 -25.42
C TYR A 118 2.93 -3.16 -24.67
N ARG A 119 2.87 -2.03 -25.38
CA ARG A 119 2.69 -0.72 -24.75
C ARG A 119 1.33 -0.67 -24.07
N VAL A 120 1.27 -0.06 -22.90
CA VAL A 120 0.05 0.02 -22.08
C VAL A 120 -0.20 1.43 -21.58
N LEU A 121 -1.45 1.70 -21.15
CA LEU A 121 -1.79 2.99 -20.54
C LEU A 121 -1.48 3.05 -19.03
N PRO A 122 -1.11 4.24 -18.51
CA PRO A 122 -0.79 5.44 -19.28
C PRO A 122 0.61 5.39 -19.93
N ALA A 123 1.51 4.53 -19.44
CA ALA A 123 2.87 4.39 -19.96
C ALA A 123 3.48 3.01 -19.64
N GLY A 124 4.56 2.67 -20.34
CA GLY A 124 5.34 1.45 -20.11
C GLY A 124 4.90 0.25 -20.94
N PHE A 125 5.45 -0.92 -20.60
CA PHE A 125 5.34 -2.14 -21.37
C PHE A 125 5.02 -3.34 -20.47
N VAL A 126 4.13 -4.22 -20.92
CA VAL A 126 3.80 -5.47 -20.23
C VAL A 126 4.11 -6.65 -21.15
N CYS A 127 4.82 -7.63 -20.63
CA CYS A 127 5.06 -8.91 -21.31
C CYS A 127 3.82 -9.79 -21.21
N ALA A 128 3.26 -10.22 -22.34
CA ALA A 128 2.07 -11.10 -22.40
C ALA A 128 2.41 -12.59 -22.21
N GLU A 129 3.33 -12.91 -21.31
CA GLU A 129 3.75 -14.28 -21.00
C GLU A 129 4.07 -14.43 -19.51
N GLY A 130 3.63 -15.53 -18.90
CA GLY A 130 3.86 -15.83 -17.49
C GLY A 130 2.92 -15.05 -16.57
N ASP A 131 3.25 -13.78 -16.31
CA ASP A 131 2.55 -12.97 -15.30
C ASP A 131 1.30 -12.27 -15.85
N ALA A 132 1.20 -12.10 -17.17
CA ALA A 132 0.07 -11.47 -17.84
C ALA A 132 -0.33 -12.22 -19.13
N THR A 133 -1.55 -11.96 -19.60
CA THR A 133 -2.09 -12.55 -20.82
C THR A 133 -2.98 -11.57 -21.58
N ILE A 134 -3.04 -11.76 -22.90
CA ILE A 134 -4.02 -11.11 -23.78
C ILE A 134 -5.30 -11.92 -23.94
N ASP A 135 -5.34 -13.18 -23.45
CA ASP A 135 -6.55 -13.99 -23.44
C ASP A 135 -7.49 -13.55 -22.31
N MET A 136 -8.47 -12.72 -22.65
CA MET A 136 -9.47 -12.25 -21.69
C MET A 136 -10.39 -13.37 -21.16
N LYS A 137 -10.35 -14.58 -21.76
CA LYS A 137 -11.08 -15.75 -21.25
C LYS A 137 -10.28 -16.54 -20.21
N HIS A 138 -9.05 -16.13 -19.90
CA HIS A 138 -8.20 -16.80 -18.91
C HIS A 138 -8.93 -16.95 -17.55
N PRO A 139 -8.85 -18.12 -16.89
CA PRO A 139 -9.59 -18.39 -15.65
C PRO A 139 -9.38 -17.34 -14.55
N ILE A 140 -8.15 -16.84 -14.38
CA ILE A 140 -7.83 -15.82 -13.37
C ILE A 140 -8.56 -14.50 -13.65
N LEU A 141 -8.55 -14.03 -14.89
CA LEU A 141 -9.21 -12.76 -15.27
C LEU A 141 -10.72 -12.86 -15.10
N ARG A 142 -11.30 -14.03 -15.35
CA ARG A 142 -12.73 -14.29 -15.15
C ARG A 142 -13.13 -14.51 -13.68
N ALA A 143 -12.18 -14.92 -12.83
CA ALA A 143 -12.45 -15.20 -11.42
C ALA A 143 -12.20 -13.99 -10.51
N LEU A 144 -11.11 -13.25 -10.74
CA LEU A 144 -10.66 -12.16 -9.87
C LEU A 144 -11.10 -10.79 -10.39
N THR A 145 -12.40 -10.63 -10.58
CA THR A 145 -12.97 -9.40 -11.16
C THR A 145 -13.11 -8.26 -10.15
N ARG A 146 -13.21 -8.56 -8.85
CA ARG A 146 -13.34 -7.53 -7.82
C ARG A 146 -12.02 -6.79 -7.62
N ARG A 147 -12.05 -5.48 -7.90
CA ARG A 147 -10.92 -4.54 -7.75
C ARG A 147 -10.99 -3.79 -6.41
N PRO A 148 -9.86 -3.25 -5.92
CA PRO A 148 -9.89 -2.41 -4.73
C PRO A 148 -10.71 -1.15 -5.03
N ASP A 149 -11.58 -0.77 -4.10
CA ASP A 149 -12.34 0.47 -4.18
C ASP A 149 -11.48 1.64 -3.67
N LEU A 150 -10.86 2.37 -4.59
CA LEU A 150 -9.93 3.45 -4.22
C LEU A 150 -10.61 4.66 -3.57
N SER A 151 -11.95 4.73 -3.65
CA SER A 151 -12.73 5.78 -2.99
C SER A 151 -12.84 5.57 -1.48
N LYS A 152 -12.56 4.35 -0.99
CA LYS A 152 -12.85 3.95 0.40
C LYS A 152 -11.59 3.81 1.26
N PRO A 153 -11.61 4.28 2.52
CA PRO A 153 -10.54 4.05 3.49
C PRO A 153 -10.10 2.57 3.59
N MET A 154 -11.04 1.65 3.49
CA MET A 154 -10.79 0.21 3.39
C MET A 154 -11.16 -0.26 1.97
N PRO A 155 -10.17 -0.47 1.09
CA PRO A 155 -10.41 -0.74 -0.34
C PRO A 155 -10.98 -2.13 -0.63
N TYR A 156 -10.93 -3.03 0.36
CA TYR A 156 -11.59 -4.32 0.37
C TYR A 156 -12.38 -4.48 1.68
N PRO A 157 -13.31 -5.44 1.76
CA PRO A 157 -13.69 -6.05 3.03
C PRO A 157 -12.49 -6.74 3.66
N TYR A 158 -12.29 -6.55 4.96
CA TYR A 158 -11.19 -7.16 5.70
C TYR A 158 -11.71 -8.03 6.84
N ALA A 159 -10.92 -9.02 7.23
CA ALA A 159 -11.18 -9.79 8.44
C ALA A 159 -9.88 -10.26 9.10
N PHE A 160 -9.95 -10.49 10.42
CA PHE A 160 -8.88 -11.10 11.19
C PHE A 160 -9.21 -12.54 11.57
N VAL A 161 -8.22 -13.41 11.50
CA VAL A 161 -8.35 -14.81 11.89
C VAL A 161 -8.50 -14.92 13.42
N ARG A 162 -9.66 -15.36 13.92
CA ARG A 162 -9.92 -15.48 15.38
C ARG A 162 -9.40 -16.78 15.98
N ALA A 163 -9.26 -17.81 15.17
CA ALA A 163 -8.70 -19.13 15.50
C ALA A 163 -8.00 -19.66 14.26
N ILE A 164 -6.93 -20.45 14.42
CA ILE A 164 -6.14 -21.01 13.30
C ILE A 164 -7.09 -21.51 12.20
N ALA A 165 -6.94 -20.95 11.01
CA ALA A 165 -7.84 -21.18 9.90
C ALA A 165 -7.14 -21.99 8.80
N PRO A 166 -7.82 -22.96 8.18
CA PRO A 166 -7.32 -23.55 6.94
C PRO A 166 -7.38 -22.52 5.81
N ASN A 167 -6.43 -22.60 4.88
CA ASN A 167 -6.40 -21.81 3.66
C ASN A 167 -6.66 -22.72 2.45
N TYR A 168 -7.93 -22.99 2.15
CA TYR A 168 -8.32 -24.01 1.18
C TYR A 168 -8.03 -23.58 -0.26
N TYR A 169 -7.56 -24.55 -1.06
CA TYR A 169 -7.19 -24.32 -2.45
C TYR A 169 -8.40 -24.38 -3.41
N ARG A 170 -9.40 -25.19 -3.05
CA ARG A 170 -10.67 -25.38 -3.74
C ARG A 170 -11.78 -25.54 -2.71
N MET A 171 -13.03 -25.65 -3.18
CA MET A 171 -14.15 -25.98 -2.31
C MET A 171 -13.88 -27.32 -1.58
N PRO A 172 -13.85 -27.33 -0.23
CA PRO A 172 -13.64 -28.55 0.53
C PRO A 172 -14.96 -29.26 0.83
N SER A 173 -14.99 -30.58 0.64
CA SER A 173 -16.11 -31.41 1.11
C SER A 173 -16.18 -31.42 2.64
N GLU A 174 -17.35 -31.72 3.21
CA GLU A 174 -17.52 -31.82 4.66
C GLU A 174 -16.52 -32.80 5.32
N LYS A 175 -16.26 -33.94 4.67
CA LYS A 175 -15.27 -34.93 5.13
C LYS A 175 -13.85 -34.35 5.17
N GLU A 176 -13.48 -33.55 4.18
CA GLU A 176 -12.17 -32.88 4.15
C GLU A 176 -12.09 -31.81 5.25
N GLN A 177 -13.15 -31.05 5.47
CA GLN A 177 -13.21 -30.07 6.55
C GLN A 177 -12.96 -30.74 7.91
N LEU A 178 -13.64 -31.84 8.21
CA LEU A 178 -13.46 -32.61 9.45
C LEU A 178 -12.06 -33.21 9.58
N ARG A 179 -11.45 -33.62 8.47
CA ARG A 179 -10.08 -34.17 8.44
C ARG A 179 -9.02 -33.10 8.71
N TYR A 180 -9.15 -31.92 8.12
CA TYR A 180 -8.12 -30.88 8.16
C TYR A 180 -8.32 -29.87 9.30
N GLU A 181 -9.51 -29.73 9.87
CA GLU A 181 -9.79 -28.80 10.97
C GLU A 181 -9.95 -29.52 12.32
N MET A 182 -9.00 -29.29 13.22
CA MET A 182 -9.03 -29.86 14.56
C MET A 182 -10.28 -29.39 15.33
N SER A 183 -10.99 -30.36 15.92
CA SER A 183 -12.18 -30.14 16.75
C SER A 183 -13.26 -29.27 16.08
N LEU A 184 -13.43 -29.42 14.76
CA LEU A 184 -14.36 -28.61 13.96
C LEU A 184 -15.80 -28.61 14.51
N GLU A 185 -16.36 -29.78 14.83
CA GLU A 185 -17.73 -29.87 15.33
C GLU A 185 -17.95 -29.07 16.63
N ARG A 186 -17.00 -29.16 17.56
CA ARG A 186 -17.02 -28.37 18.80
C ARG A 186 -16.98 -26.88 18.49
N HIS A 187 -16.10 -26.47 17.56
CA HIS A 187 -16.00 -25.09 17.10
C HIS A 187 -17.32 -24.59 16.51
N LEU A 188 -17.97 -25.37 15.63
CA LEU A 188 -19.24 -24.99 15.01
C LEU A 188 -20.38 -24.89 16.02
N ARG A 189 -20.46 -25.80 17.01
CA ARG A 189 -21.43 -25.70 18.10
C ARG A 189 -21.23 -24.42 18.93
N SER A 190 -19.99 -24.08 19.26
CA SER A 190 -19.67 -22.82 19.96
C SER A 190 -20.00 -21.60 19.11
N TYR A 191 -19.64 -21.62 17.83
CA TYR A 191 -19.92 -20.53 16.90
C TYR A 191 -21.41 -20.29 16.75
N LYS A 192 -22.23 -21.32 16.56
CA LYS A 192 -23.70 -21.20 16.46
C LYS A 192 -24.30 -20.49 17.69
N LYS A 193 -23.79 -20.79 18.90
CA LYS A 193 -24.25 -20.15 20.15
C LYS A 193 -23.76 -18.71 20.31
N LEU A 194 -22.56 -18.39 19.83
CA LEU A 194 -21.87 -17.14 20.12
C LEU A 194 -21.77 -16.18 18.93
N LYS A 195 -22.28 -16.54 17.75
CA LYS A 195 -22.15 -15.79 16.49
C LYS A 195 -22.48 -14.31 16.67
N LYS A 196 -23.64 -13.98 17.24
CA LYS A 196 -24.07 -12.59 17.45
C LYS A 196 -23.02 -11.77 18.20
N LYS A 197 -22.46 -12.34 19.28
CA LYS A 197 -21.40 -11.68 20.07
C LYS A 197 -20.06 -11.64 19.33
N TRP A 198 -19.66 -12.75 18.72
CA TRP A 198 -18.35 -12.86 18.10
C TRP A 198 -18.26 -12.06 16.80
N ASP A 199 -19.34 -11.94 16.05
CA ASP A 199 -19.37 -11.23 14.78
C ASP A 199 -19.79 -9.77 14.93
N ALA A 200 -20.33 -9.35 16.08
CA ALA A 200 -20.74 -7.97 16.38
C ALA A 200 -19.74 -6.92 15.85
N ILE A 201 -20.19 -6.10 14.91
CA ILE A 201 -19.37 -5.05 14.30
C ILE A 201 -19.52 -3.74 15.06
N LYS A 202 -18.64 -2.81 14.75
CA LYS A 202 -18.72 -1.40 15.15
C LYS A 202 -18.74 -0.55 13.89
N VAL A 203 -19.15 0.71 14.04
CA VAL A 203 -18.94 1.76 13.04
C VAL A 203 -17.46 1.78 12.68
N GLY A 204 -17.16 1.83 11.38
CA GLY A 204 -15.81 1.78 10.86
C GLY A 204 -15.47 2.92 9.94
N SER A 205 -14.22 2.92 9.51
CA SER A 205 -13.66 3.92 8.58
C SER A 205 -14.51 4.18 7.33
N ASN A 206 -15.09 3.14 6.72
CA ASN A 206 -15.92 3.27 5.51
C ASN A 206 -17.34 3.82 5.78
N ASP A 207 -17.75 3.94 7.05
CA ASP A 207 -19.04 4.54 7.44
C ASP A 207 -18.92 6.05 7.66
N VAL A 208 -17.69 6.58 7.73
CA VAL A 208 -17.43 8.00 7.88
C VAL A 208 -17.57 8.69 6.52
N PRO A 209 -18.44 9.71 6.38
CA PRO A 209 -18.56 10.46 5.14
C PRO A 209 -17.26 11.17 4.78
N LEU A 210 -16.87 11.15 3.51
CA LEU A 210 -15.67 11.83 3.00
C LEU A 210 -16.03 12.89 1.97
N ASP A 211 -15.26 13.98 1.93
CA ASP A 211 -15.31 14.96 0.83
C ASP A 211 -14.53 14.48 -0.41
N GLU A 212 -14.50 15.32 -1.46
CA GLU A 212 -13.81 15.02 -2.72
C GLU A 212 -12.30 14.81 -2.55
N GLN A 213 -11.69 15.48 -1.57
CA GLN A 213 -10.27 15.31 -1.23
C GLN A 213 -10.02 14.09 -0.33
N GLY A 214 -11.09 13.41 0.10
CA GLY A 214 -11.04 12.25 0.97
C GLY A 214 -10.88 12.58 2.45
N ASN A 215 -11.08 13.83 2.86
CA ASN A 215 -11.12 14.19 4.28
C ASN A 215 -12.47 13.79 4.86
N ALA A 216 -12.48 13.33 6.11
CA ALA A 216 -13.72 13.07 6.81
C ALA A 216 -14.53 14.35 7.01
N VAL A 217 -15.85 14.24 6.86
CA VAL A 217 -16.81 15.32 7.06
C VAL A 217 -17.94 14.88 7.97
N GLY A 218 -18.26 15.71 8.95
CA GLY A 218 -19.26 15.40 9.97
C GLY A 218 -18.77 14.37 10.98
N GLU A 219 -19.68 13.95 11.86
CA GLU A 219 -19.40 12.88 12.82
C GLU A 219 -19.73 11.50 12.23
N PRO A 220 -19.00 10.44 12.63
CA PRO A 220 -19.39 9.08 12.31
C PRO A 220 -20.82 8.78 12.79
N PRO A 221 -21.56 7.89 12.12
CA PRO A 221 -22.85 7.41 12.62
C PRO A 221 -22.75 6.85 14.04
N GLU A 222 -23.82 6.98 14.84
CA GLU A 222 -23.84 6.43 16.21
C GLU A 222 -23.86 4.89 16.21
N ASP A 223 -24.67 4.32 15.30
CA ASP A 223 -24.87 2.88 15.20
C ASP A 223 -24.18 2.27 13.97
N PRO A 224 -23.64 1.03 14.09
CA PRO A 224 -23.08 0.32 12.95
C PRO A 224 -24.17 -0.01 11.90
N PRO A 225 -23.81 -0.09 10.61
CA PRO A 225 -24.76 -0.45 9.56
C PRO A 225 -25.28 -1.89 9.74
N GLU A 226 -26.54 -2.11 9.38
CA GLU A 226 -27.10 -3.46 9.27
C GLU A 226 -26.60 -4.13 7.99
N LEU A 227 -25.63 -5.03 8.13
CA LEU A 227 -25.03 -5.76 7.01
C LEU A 227 -25.32 -7.25 7.13
N SER A 228 -25.69 -7.87 6.01
CA SER A 228 -25.78 -9.32 5.91
C SER A 228 -24.40 -9.98 6.04
N ASP A 229 -24.38 -11.28 6.37
CA ASP A 229 -23.14 -12.06 6.36
C ASP A 229 -22.46 -12.06 4.98
N SER A 230 -23.25 -11.98 3.89
CA SER A 230 -22.71 -11.90 2.53
C SER A 230 -21.94 -10.58 2.34
N GLU A 231 -22.57 -9.44 2.64
CA GLU A 231 -21.96 -8.11 2.50
C GLU A 231 -20.73 -7.93 3.41
N LEU A 232 -20.78 -8.44 4.65
CA LEU A 232 -19.69 -8.34 5.61
C LEU A 232 -18.38 -8.97 5.12
N TYR A 233 -18.48 -10.06 4.36
CA TYR A 233 -17.33 -10.78 3.84
C TYR A 233 -17.13 -10.56 2.32
N GLY A 234 -17.80 -9.58 1.73
CA GLY A 234 -17.55 -9.11 0.36
C GLY A 234 -18.35 -9.82 -0.75
N GLY A 235 -19.36 -10.59 -0.39
CA GLY A 235 -20.26 -11.27 -1.31
C GLY A 235 -21.29 -10.32 -1.93
N ASN A 236 -21.99 -10.83 -2.93
CA ASN A 236 -23.02 -10.11 -3.69
C ASN A 236 -24.46 -10.46 -3.25
N GLY A 237 -24.63 -11.22 -2.16
CA GLY A 237 -25.92 -11.66 -1.65
C GLY A 237 -26.49 -12.94 -2.28
N SER A 238 -25.96 -13.41 -3.42
CA SER A 238 -26.45 -14.66 -4.05
C SER A 238 -26.07 -15.92 -3.25
N ASP A 239 -24.95 -15.85 -2.53
CA ASP A 239 -24.35 -16.94 -1.78
C ASP A 239 -24.06 -18.22 -2.59
N GLU A 240 -24.15 -18.15 -3.92
CA GLU A 240 -23.84 -19.25 -4.81
C GLU A 240 -22.34 -19.50 -4.90
N ILE A 241 -21.96 -20.78 -4.95
CA ILE A 241 -20.58 -21.17 -5.24
C ILE A 241 -20.21 -20.64 -6.64
N PRO A 242 -19.13 -19.87 -6.80
CA PRO A 242 -18.73 -19.37 -8.11
C PRO A 242 -18.42 -20.49 -9.12
N TRP A 243 -18.66 -20.24 -10.41
CA TRP A 243 -18.55 -21.25 -11.48
C TRP A 243 -17.17 -21.96 -11.55
N PHE A 244 -16.11 -21.29 -11.10
CA PHE A 244 -14.73 -21.79 -11.06
C PHE A 244 -14.43 -22.68 -9.84
N PHE A 245 -15.36 -22.78 -8.89
CA PHE A 245 -15.35 -23.77 -7.80
C PHE A 245 -16.50 -24.78 -7.89
N LYS A 246 -17.52 -24.54 -8.73
CA LYS A 246 -18.60 -25.52 -9.01
C LYS A 246 -18.00 -26.82 -9.57
N GLY A 247 -18.50 -27.96 -9.09
CA GLY A 247 -18.12 -29.30 -9.58
C GLY A 247 -16.67 -29.69 -9.28
N GLY A 248 -16.06 -29.15 -8.23
CA GLY A 248 -14.69 -29.50 -7.81
C GLY A 248 -13.58 -28.83 -8.61
N ARG A 249 -13.93 -27.85 -9.47
CA ARG A 249 -12.96 -27.02 -10.19
C ARG A 249 -12.08 -26.24 -9.22
N GLN A 250 -10.91 -25.85 -9.71
CA GLN A 250 -9.93 -25.07 -8.96
C GLN A 250 -9.30 -24.00 -9.85
N ILE A 251 -8.87 -22.92 -9.21
CA ILE A 251 -8.14 -21.83 -9.85
C ILE A 251 -6.62 -22.12 -9.75
N PRO A 252 -5.80 -21.74 -10.75
CA PRO A 252 -4.34 -21.82 -10.64
C PRO A 252 -3.75 -21.19 -9.36
N ASN A 253 -2.59 -21.71 -8.93
CA ASN A 253 -1.93 -21.24 -7.71
C ASN A 253 -1.04 -20.04 -8.01
N ILE A 254 -1.63 -18.86 -7.86
CA ILE A 254 -0.93 -17.59 -8.02
C ILE A 254 -0.27 -17.11 -6.72
N SER A 255 -0.50 -17.82 -5.60
CA SER A 255 0.15 -17.51 -4.34
C SER A 255 1.66 -17.81 -4.41
N SER A 256 2.46 -17.10 -3.62
CA SER A 256 3.90 -17.34 -3.48
C SER A 256 4.18 -18.73 -2.87
N PHE A 257 3.25 -19.26 -2.07
CA PHE A 257 3.37 -20.58 -1.47
C PHE A 257 2.92 -21.68 -2.44
N LYS A 258 3.87 -22.46 -2.97
CA LYS A 258 3.59 -23.57 -3.87
C LYS A 258 3.24 -24.84 -3.09
N VAL A 259 2.19 -25.54 -3.52
CA VAL A 259 1.75 -26.80 -2.93
C VAL A 259 1.58 -27.89 -3.99
N PRO A 260 1.72 -29.17 -3.61
CA PRO A 260 1.41 -30.27 -4.51
C PRO A 260 -0.04 -30.22 -5.00
N GLY A 261 -0.30 -30.69 -6.23
CA GLY A 261 -1.64 -30.62 -6.84
C GLY A 261 -2.73 -31.41 -6.11
N TYR A 262 -2.38 -32.34 -5.21
CA TYR A 262 -3.32 -33.07 -4.37
C TYR A 262 -3.66 -32.35 -3.05
N ALA A 263 -3.02 -31.21 -2.74
CA ALA A 263 -3.23 -30.51 -1.50
C ALA A 263 -4.61 -29.84 -1.46
N VAL A 264 -5.37 -30.10 -0.38
CA VAL A 264 -6.68 -29.48 -0.15
C VAL A 264 -6.55 -28.11 0.51
N ILE A 265 -5.57 -27.99 1.42
CA ILE A 265 -5.16 -26.74 2.04
C ILE A 265 -3.79 -26.33 1.51
N THR A 266 -3.62 -25.04 1.23
CA THR A 266 -2.31 -24.48 0.92
C THR A 266 -1.46 -24.42 2.17
N ASN A 267 -1.93 -23.70 3.18
CA ASN A 267 -1.32 -23.60 4.48
C ASN A 267 -2.41 -23.43 5.56
N ARG A 268 -1.96 -23.16 6.79
CA ARG A 268 -2.82 -22.68 7.87
C ARG A 268 -2.49 -21.23 8.14
N ILE A 269 -3.52 -20.41 8.32
CA ILE A 269 -3.38 -19.01 8.63
C ILE A 269 -3.38 -18.86 10.15
N ALA A 270 -2.34 -18.19 10.67
CA ALA A 270 -2.18 -17.97 12.09
C ALA A 270 -3.31 -17.10 12.67
N ARG A 271 -3.56 -17.26 13.98
CA ARG A 271 -4.49 -16.39 14.70
C ARG A 271 -3.97 -14.95 14.66
N LYS A 272 -4.89 -13.99 14.51
CA LYS A 272 -4.66 -12.54 14.36
C LYS A 272 -4.07 -12.12 13.00
N ALA A 273 -3.87 -13.03 12.06
CA ALA A 273 -3.54 -12.66 10.69
C ALA A 273 -4.68 -11.85 10.07
N GLY A 274 -4.34 -10.82 9.30
CA GLY A 274 -5.28 -9.97 8.58
C GLY A 274 -5.44 -10.43 7.13
N LEU A 275 -6.66 -10.41 6.63
CA LEU A 275 -7.01 -10.87 5.29
C LEU A 275 -7.89 -9.83 4.58
N ALA A 276 -7.54 -9.48 3.34
CA ALA A 276 -8.46 -8.84 2.41
C ALA A 276 -9.31 -9.90 1.69
N LEU A 277 -10.60 -9.62 1.55
CA LEU A 277 -11.59 -10.53 1.00
C LEU A 277 -12.20 -9.93 -0.25
N ILE A 278 -12.52 -10.80 -1.22
CA ILE A 278 -13.09 -10.39 -2.50
C ILE A 278 -14.45 -11.01 -2.80
N ASP A 279 -14.84 -12.04 -2.07
CA ASP A 279 -16.14 -12.69 -2.23
C ASP A 279 -16.49 -13.57 -1.01
N THR A 280 -17.75 -13.98 -0.89
CA THR A 280 -18.17 -15.04 0.04
C THR A 280 -19.38 -15.79 -0.48
N PHE A 281 -19.49 -17.06 -0.13
CA PHE A 281 -20.58 -17.94 -0.56
C PHE A 281 -20.76 -19.12 0.40
N MET A 282 -21.88 -19.82 0.26
CA MET A 282 -22.20 -21.03 1.00
C MET A 282 -21.59 -22.25 0.29
N GLY A 283 -20.73 -22.99 1.01
CA GLY A 283 -20.16 -24.25 0.55
C GLY A 283 -20.85 -25.47 1.19
N ASP A 284 -20.25 -26.64 0.98
CA ASP A 284 -20.72 -27.90 1.54
C ASP A 284 -20.85 -27.85 3.07
N GLY A 285 -21.89 -28.51 3.59
CA GLY A 285 -22.20 -28.55 5.03
C GLY A 285 -22.80 -27.25 5.56
N GLU A 286 -23.49 -26.48 4.70
CA GLU A 286 -24.10 -25.18 5.02
C GLU A 286 -23.12 -24.21 5.69
N ARG A 287 -21.86 -24.25 5.24
CA ARG A 287 -20.79 -23.45 5.83
C ARG A 287 -20.34 -22.38 4.87
N ARG A 288 -20.29 -21.14 5.35
CA ARG A 288 -19.84 -19.99 4.56
C ARG A 288 -18.31 -19.93 4.49
N PHE A 289 -17.80 -19.68 3.29
CA PHE A 289 -16.39 -19.43 3.01
C PHE A 289 -16.21 -18.04 2.43
N ALA A 290 -15.18 -17.33 2.87
CA ALA A 290 -14.73 -16.10 2.25
C ALA A 290 -13.56 -16.41 1.30
N MET A 291 -13.47 -15.67 0.21
CA MET A 291 -12.40 -15.77 -0.78
C MET A 291 -11.41 -14.61 -0.59
N THR A 292 -10.13 -14.93 -0.46
CA THR A 292 -9.03 -13.95 -0.38
C THR A 292 -8.62 -13.44 -1.76
N THR A 293 -7.82 -12.36 -1.81
CA THR A 293 -7.34 -11.75 -3.06
C THR A 293 -6.48 -12.67 -3.93
N ASP A 294 -5.88 -13.73 -3.35
CA ASP A 294 -5.14 -14.79 -4.05
C ASP A 294 -5.99 -16.05 -4.32
N ALA A 295 -7.32 -15.88 -4.28
CA ALA A 295 -8.34 -16.88 -4.60
C ALA A 295 -8.37 -18.10 -3.67
N ARG A 296 -8.02 -17.92 -2.39
CA ARG A 296 -8.08 -18.99 -1.38
C ARG A 296 -9.31 -18.88 -0.52
N LEU A 297 -9.79 -20.02 -0.04
CA LEU A 297 -11.03 -20.09 0.73
C LEU A 297 -10.75 -20.26 2.21
N VAL A 298 -11.35 -19.39 3.01
CA VAL A 298 -11.22 -19.38 4.47
C VAL A 298 -12.62 -19.41 5.09
N PRO A 299 -12.91 -20.33 6.04
CA PRO A 299 -14.24 -20.38 6.64
C PRO A 299 -14.54 -19.12 7.47
N THR A 300 -15.69 -18.48 7.25
CA THR A 300 -16.05 -17.24 7.96
C THR A 300 -16.22 -17.45 9.46
N SER A 301 -16.55 -18.67 9.89
CA SER A 301 -16.60 -19.02 11.33
C SER A 301 -15.24 -18.93 12.04
N LYS A 302 -14.14 -18.79 11.28
CA LYS A 302 -12.77 -18.56 11.77
C LYS A 302 -12.32 -17.10 11.58
N LEU A 303 -13.15 -16.23 11.03
CA LEU A 303 -12.84 -14.85 10.70
C LEU A 303 -13.65 -13.87 11.55
N LYS A 304 -13.07 -12.71 11.87
CA LYS A 304 -13.73 -11.57 12.50
C LYS A 304 -13.70 -10.39 11.53
N PRO A 305 -14.84 -9.85 11.08
CA PRO A 305 -14.84 -8.69 10.20
C PRO A 305 -14.09 -7.52 10.83
N ALA A 306 -13.29 -6.85 10.00
CA ALA A 306 -12.48 -5.70 10.36
C ALA A 306 -12.98 -4.48 9.59
N ARG A 307 -13.41 -3.46 10.34
CA ARG A 307 -14.03 -2.25 9.77
C ARG A 307 -13.09 -1.03 9.80
N GLY A 308 -11.96 -1.14 10.50
CA GLY A 308 -11.02 -0.04 10.69
C GLY A 308 -11.53 1.02 11.67
N SER A 309 -10.63 1.89 12.13
CA SER A 309 -10.96 3.01 13.01
C SER A 309 -11.75 4.11 12.29
N THR A 310 -12.66 4.77 13.01
CA THR A 310 -13.30 6.01 12.55
C THR A 310 -12.44 7.25 12.81
N PHE A 311 -11.32 7.13 13.53
CA PHE A 311 -10.37 8.21 13.74
C PHE A 311 -9.89 8.78 12.41
N HIS A 312 -9.72 10.10 12.40
CA HIS A 312 -9.16 10.86 11.30
C HIS A 312 -8.55 12.15 11.84
N GLY A 313 -7.58 12.66 11.11
CA GLY A 313 -6.99 13.96 11.31
C GLY A 313 -7.87 15.10 10.81
N VAL A 314 -7.32 16.31 10.86
CA VAL A 314 -8.01 17.54 10.48
C VAL A 314 -7.43 18.15 9.21
N ASP A 315 -8.33 18.67 8.38
CA ASP A 315 -7.99 19.50 7.22
C ASP A 315 -7.64 20.92 7.70
N MET A 316 -6.38 21.30 7.53
CA MET A 316 -5.85 22.59 7.98
C MET A 316 -6.43 23.78 7.20
N THR A 317 -7.04 23.53 6.03
CA THR A 317 -7.70 24.56 5.24
C THR A 317 -9.09 24.93 5.76
N LYS A 318 -9.65 24.12 6.67
CA LYS A 318 -11.01 24.29 7.23
C LYS A 318 -10.99 24.93 8.64
N GLY A 319 -10.10 25.88 8.86
CA GLY A 319 -10.06 26.69 10.10
C GLY A 319 -9.24 26.12 11.26
N TRP A 320 -8.50 25.03 11.04
CA TRP A 320 -7.57 24.46 12.01
C TRP A 320 -6.18 25.11 11.90
N GLU A 321 -5.51 25.29 13.04
CA GLU A 321 -4.19 25.91 13.12
C GLU A 321 -3.27 25.11 14.05
N LEU A 322 -1.96 25.12 13.78
CA LEU A 322 -0.99 24.57 14.72
C LEU A 322 -0.72 25.61 15.85
N PRO A 323 -0.65 25.20 17.13
CA PRO A 323 -0.70 23.81 17.60
C PRO A 323 -2.13 23.28 17.79
N LEU A 324 -2.30 21.97 17.58
CA LEU A 324 -3.54 21.24 17.86
C LEU A 324 -3.22 19.84 18.42
N ALA A 325 -4.18 19.23 19.09
CA ALA A 325 -4.03 17.96 19.78
C ALA A 325 -5.03 16.91 19.30
N PHE A 326 -4.64 15.64 19.37
CA PHE A 326 -5.50 14.49 19.15
C PHE A 326 -5.55 13.64 20.41
N VAL A 327 -6.75 13.30 20.88
CA VAL A 327 -6.94 12.57 22.14
C VAL A 327 -6.61 11.10 21.95
N HIS A 328 -5.57 10.62 22.64
CA HIS A 328 -5.11 9.23 22.57
C HIS A 328 -5.22 8.49 23.91
N ARG A 329 -5.92 9.06 24.92
CA ARG A 329 -6.25 8.36 26.19
C ARG A 329 -7.77 8.23 26.37
N GLN A 330 -8.26 6.99 26.51
CA GLN A 330 -9.68 6.77 26.84
C GLN A 330 -9.96 7.30 28.25
N GLY A 331 -11.11 7.97 28.41
CA GLY A 331 -11.47 8.62 29.67
C GLY A 331 -10.68 9.90 29.98
N ALA A 332 -10.03 10.50 28.97
CA ALA A 332 -9.46 11.84 29.09
C ALA A 332 -10.53 12.85 29.52
N LYS A 333 -10.10 13.92 30.19
CA LYS A 333 -10.98 14.93 30.77
C LYS A 333 -10.47 16.33 30.43
N ARG A 334 -11.40 17.28 30.43
CA ARG A 334 -11.13 18.72 30.44
C ARG A 334 -11.06 19.22 31.88
N TYR A 335 -10.25 20.25 32.10
CA TYR A 335 -9.95 20.80 33.40
C TYR A 335 -10.12 22.32 33.39
N ASP A 336 -10.77 22.86 34.42
CA ASP A 336 -10.78 24.29 34.69
C ASP A 336 -9.67 24.60 35.71
N LEU A 337 -8.71 25.44 35.32
CA LEU A 337 -7.58 25.85 36.16
C LEU A 337 -7.70 27.29 36.67
N SER A 338 -8.87 27.92 36.50
CA SER A 338 -9.19 29.22 37.11
C SER A 338 -9.37 29.12 38.62
N ARG A 339 -9.75 27.94 39.11
CA ARG A 339 -9.87 27.62 40.53
C ARG A 339 -8.59 26.96 41.04
N LEU A 340 -8.32 27.10 42.35
CA LEU A 340 -7.14 26.52 43.02
C LEU A 340 -7.12 24.98 42.97
N ALA A 341 -8.27 24.32 42.76
CA ALA A 341 -8.40 22.87 42.64
C ALA A 341 -8.50 22.44 41.16
N LEU A 342 -7.95 21.26 40.86
CA LEU A 342 -8.05 20.58 39.56
C LEU A 342 -9.49 20.05 39.36
N ASP A 343 -10.42 20.96 39.11
CA ASP A 343 -11.82 20.60 38.91
C ASP A 343 -11.98 20.00 37.51
N LYS A 344 -12.47 18.75 37.46
CA LYS A 344 -12.85 18.11 36.21
C LYS A 344 -14.09 18.81 35.70
N GLU A 345 -13.98 19.42 34.53
CA GLU A 345 -15.08 20.16 33.94
C GLU A 345 -15.99 19.21 33.14
N SER A 346 -15.39 18.44 32.23
CA SER A 346 -16.13 17.56 31.34
C SER A 346 -15.27 16.44 30.75
N ASP A 347 -15.94 15.52 30.07
CA ASP A 347 -15.30 14.42 29.36
C ASP A 347 -14.70 14.92 28.05
N LEU A 348 -13.48 14.45 27.75
CA LEU A 348 -12.83 14.71 26.49
C LEU A 348 -12.96 13.45 25.62
N PRO A 349 -13.74 13.49 24.53
CA PRO A 349 -14.00 12.29 23.74
C PRO A 349 -12.72 11.66 23.21
N TRP A 350 -12.68 10.33 23.24
CA TRP A 350 -11.63 9.55 22.60
C TRP A 350 -11.50 9.98 21.14
N HIS A 351 -10.28 10.19 20.65
CA HIS A 351 -9.99 10.57 19.26
C HIS A 351 -10.49 11.93 18.79
N ALA A 352 -11.02 12.76 19.68
CA ALA A 352 -11.33 14.14 19.35
C ALA A 352 -10.07 14.94 18.99
N ALA A 353 -10.21 15.84 18.02
CA ALA A 353 -9.25 16.91 17.78
C ALA A 353 -9.54 18.10 18.71
N VAL A 354 -8.49 18.71 19.25
CA VAL A 354 -8.59 19.85 20.17
C VAL A 354 -7.69 20.96 19.67
N GLN A 355 -8.28 22.11 19.35
CA GLN A 355 -7.52 23.29 18.96
C GLN A 355 -6.86 23.90 20.19
N LEU A 356 -5.53 24.09 20.16
CA LEU A 356 -4.76 24.61 21.31
C LEU A 356 -4.38 26.08 21.11
N THR A 357 -4.08 26.75 22.22
CA THR A 357 -3.52 28.12 22.23
C THR A 357 -1.99 28.12 22.19
N GLY A 358 -1.36 27.00 22.57
CA GLY A 358 0.08 26.89 22.77
C GLY A 358 0.55 27.23 24.20
N ARG A 359 -0.34 27.70 25.08
CA ARG A 359 0.01 27.92 26.48
C ARG A 359 0.10 26.59 27.23
N VAL A 360 1.05 26.57 28.16
CA VAL A 360 1.36 25.40 28.99
C VAL A 360 1.42 25.84 30.44
N LYS A 361 0.89 25.03 31.36
CA LYS A 361 0.97 25.24 32.80
C LYS A 361 1.40 23.94 33.47
N MET A 362 2.31 24.04 34.44
CA MET A 362 2.68 22.92 35.30
C MET A 362 1.80 22.94 36.55
N LEU A 363 1.19 21.80 36.87
CA LEU A 363 0.47 21.57 38.12
C LEU A 363 1.11 20.37 38.83
N GLY A 364 1.96 20.66 39.81
CA GLY A 364 2.91 19.66 40.30
C GLY A 364 3.74 19.11 39.14
N ASP A 365 3.74 17.79 38.98
CA ASP A 365 4.44 17.10 37.88
C ASP A 365 3.60 16.95 36.60
N THR A 366 2.34 17.40 36.61
CA THR A 366 1.46 17.27 35.46
C THR A 366 1.55 18.48 34.56
N ARG A 367 2.01 18.26 33.33
CA ARG A 367 1.99 19.27 32.27
C ARG A 367 0.60 19.38 31.66
N MET A 368 0.01 20.56 31.75
CA MET A 368 -1.30 20.90 31.19
C MET A 368 -1.13 21.80 29.96
N VAL A 369 -1.97 21.61 28.95
CA VAL A 369 -2.03 22.45 27.73
C VAL A 369 -3.41 23.09 27.60
N GLU A 370 -3.44 24.36 27.22
CA GLU A 370 -4.68 25.15 27.11
C GLU A 370 -5.32 24.96 25.72
N ALA A 371 -6.61 24.63 25.71
CA ALA A 371 -7.46 24.60 24.52
C ALA A 371 -8.03 25.99 24.22
N LYS A 372 -8.38 26.27 22.95
CA LYS A 372 -8.94 27.58 22.54
C LYS A 372 -10.28 27.91 23.21
N ASP A 373 -10.98 26.91 23.75
CA ASP A 373 -12.21 27.10 24.54
C ASP A 373 -11.94 27.52 26.01
N GLY A 374 -10.68 27.69 26.40
CA GLY A 374 -10.26 28.10 27.75
C GLY A 374 -10.06 26.94 28.73
N THR A 375 -10.46 25.73 28.34
CA THR A 375 -10.25 24.53 29.15
C THR A 375 -8.82 24.00 29.03
N TRP A 376 -8.41 23.16 29.97
CA TRP A 376 -7.08 22.56 30.01
C TRP A 376 -7.14 21.05 29.83
N VAL A 377 -6.14 20.50 29.16
CA VAL A 377 -6.00 19.07 28.91
C VAL A 377 -4.62 18.60 29.39
N ARG A 378 -4.52 17.38 29.91
CA ARG A 378 -3.23 16.79 30.24
C ARG A 378 -2.44 16.51 28.98
N ASN A 379 -1.18 16.96 28.93
CA ASN A 379 -0.27 16.67 27.82
C ASN A 379 -0.09 15.17 27.57
N ALA A 380 -0.10 14.34 28.62
CA ALA A 380 0.09 12.90 28.52
C ALA A 380 -1.12 12.13 27.92
N ASP A 381 -2.25 12.80 27.71
CA ASP A 381 -3.47 12.20 27.16
C ASP A 381 -3.66 12.51 25.67
N VAL A 382 -2.83 13.39 25.11
CA VAL A 382 -2.98 13.94 23.76
C VAL A 382 -1.68 13.90 22.96
N ALA A 383 -1.79 13.63 21.67
CA ALA A 383 -0.72 13.74 20.70
C ALA A 383 -0.78 15.14 20.09
N ILE A 384 0.27 15.94 20.25
CA ILE A 384 0.23 17.37 19.89
C ILE A 384 0.95 17.59 18.57
N ALA A 385 0.19 17.94 17.53
CA ALA A 385 0.74 18.43 16.28
C ALA A 385 1.17 19.90 16.48
N VAL A 386 2.45 20.16 16.29
CA VAL A 386 3.05 21.48 16.43
C VAL A 386 3.91 21.78 15.22
N LYS A 387 4.09 23.07 14.94
CA LYS A 387 5.04 23.50 13.91
C LYS A 387 6.47 23.26 14.44
N PRO A 388 7.39 22.71 13.64
CA PRO A 388 8.80 22.64 13.99
C PRO A 388 9.37 24.04 14.28
N SER A 389 10.30 24.13 15.24
CA SER A 389 10.99 25.40 15.57
C SER A 389 11.75 25.95 14.38
N GLU A 390 12.36 25.06 13.60
CA GLU A 390 13.01 25.37 12.33
C GLU A 390 12.43 24.45 11.26
N LEU A 391 11.98 25.03 10.15
CA LEU A 391 11.53 24.23 9.02
C LEU A 391 12.75 23.68 8.26
N PRO A 392 12.68 22.45 7.74
CA PRO A 392 13.76 21.90 6.93
C PRO A 392 14.11 22.80 5.73
N TRP A 393 15.37 22.78 5.30
CA TRP A 393 15.89 23.65 4.21
C TRP A 393 15.14 23.49 2.87
N PHE A 394 14.49 22.34 2.66
CA PHE A 394 13.70 22.04 1.46
C PHE A 394 12.24 22.50 1.54
N ALA A 395 11.78 23.04 2.69
CA ALA A 395 10.43 23.55 2.88
C ALA A 395 10.23 24.90 2.15
N LYS A 396 10.38 24.87 0.82
CA LYS A 396 10.23 25.98 -0.13
C LYS A 396 8.89 25.87 -0.85
N ASP A 397 8.40 26.98 -1.40
CA ASP A 397 7.13 26.99 -2.11
C ASP A 397 7.13 25.98 -3.27
N GLY A 398 6.00 25.27 -3.44
CA GLY A 398 5.84 24.21 -4.43
C GLY A 398 6.36 22.83 -3.99
N VAL A 399 7.06 22.71 -2.86
CA VAL A 399 7.55 21.41 -2.35
C VAL A 399 6.51 20.78 -1.42
N LYS A 400 5.99 19.61 -1.81
CA LYS A 400 5.21 18.74 -0.91
C LYS A 400 6.15 17.93 -0.03
N TRP A 401 5.88 17.88 1.27
CA TRP A 401 6.60 17.01 2.20
C TRP A 401 5.76 16.61 3.40
N ILE A 402 6.17 15.52 4.05
CA ILE A 402 5.55 14.96 5.24
C ILE A 402 6.48 15.20 6.43
N ASP A 403 5.95 15.74 7.50
CA ASP A 403 6.60 15.85 8.80
C ASP A 403 6.08 14.77 9.74
N ILE A 404 6.98 14.04 10.40
CA ILE A 404 6.64 12.97 11.35
C ILE A 404 7.47 13.14 12.61
N SER A 405 6.80 13.34 13.74
CA SER A 405 7.42 13.41 15.06
C SER A 405 7.21 12.12 15.85
N ILE A 406 8.31 11.50 16.29
CA ILE A 406 8.27 10.27 17.10
C ILE A 406 7.86 10.56 18.56
N HIS A 407 8.12 11.74 19.11
CA HIS A 407 7.78 12.09 20.47
C HIS A 407 6.32 12.48 20.57
N ASN A 408 5.87 13.30 19.61
CA ASN A 408 4.50 13.78 19.58
C ASN A 408 3.52 12.78 18.94
N GLN A 409 4.03 11.74 18.25
CA GLN A 409 3.24 10.73 17.57
C GLN A 409 2.22 11.35 16.60
N THR A 410 2.72 12.24 15.75
CA THR A 410 1.92 13.03 14.81
C THR A 410 2.53 12.97 13.42
N LEU A 411 1.68 13.18 12.42
CA LEU A 411 2.04 13.35 11.03
C LEU A 411 1.37 14.61 10.50
N ILE A 412 2.14 15.48 9.85
CA ILE A 412 1.65 16.72 9.23
C ILE A 412 2.05 16.74 7.76
N LEU A 413 1.10 17.01 6.88
CA LEU A 413 1.35 17.24 5.46
C LEU A 413 1.62 18.74 5.25
N TYR A 414 2.65 19.07 4.49
CA TYR A 414 3.04 20.44 4.18
C TYR A 414 3.15 20.69 2.68
N GLU A 415 2.72 21.89 2.26
CA GLU A 415 3.06 22.49 0.97
C GLU A 415 3.95 23.72 1.23
N GLY A 416 5.23 23.58 0.94
CA GLY A 416 6.27 24.50 1.36
C GLY A 416 6.26 24.68 2.87
N ARG A 417 5.81 25.86 3.33
CA ARG A 417 5.75 26.22 4.76
C ARG A 417 4.35 26.11 5.37
N LYS A 418 3.34 25.76 4.56
CA LYS A 418 1.93 25.75 4.95
C LYS A 418 1.49 24.32 5.28
N PRO A 419 1.01 24.05 6.51
CA PRO A 419 0.41 22.75 6.82
C PRO A 419 -0.93 22.63 6.11
N VAL A 420 -1.20 21.48 5.49
CA VAL A 420 -2.45 21.21 4.75
C VAL A 420 -3.30 20.12 5.39
N TYR A 421 -2.69 19.24 6.19
CA TYR A 421 -3.38 18.19 6.94
C TYR A 421 -2.57 17.80 8.17
N ALA A 422 -3.22 17.46 9.27
CA ALA A 422 -2.54 16.96 10.47
C ALA A 422 -3.32 15.77 11.06
N THR A 423 -2.62 14.74 11.51
CA THR A 423 -3.22 13.59 12.20
C THR A 423 -2.28 13.04 13.28
N ALA A 424 -2.81 12.20 14.17
CA ALA A 424 -2.01 11.34 15.04
C ALA A 424 -1.53 10.10 14.28
N ALA A 425 -0.32 9.66 14.60
CA ALA A 425 0.30 8.48 14.03
C ALA A 425 0.71 7.50 15.12
N ALA A 426 1.06 6.27 14.74
CA ALA A 426 1.66 5.31 15.64
C ALA A 426 2.97 4.79 15.03
N THR A 427 4.11 5.29 15.54
CA THR A 427 5.45 4.91 15.06
C THR A 427 5.94 3.63 15.73
N GLY A 428 7.20 3.25 15.46
CA GLY A 428 7.86 2.11 16.06
C GLY A 428 7.82 2.12 17.58
N ARG A 429 7.42 0.98 18.19
CA ARG A 429 7.15 0.86 19.63
C ARG A 429 8.33 1.18 20.55
N ASP A 430 9.56 1.08 20.04
CA ASP A 430 10.77 1.34 20.80
C ASP A 430 11.23 2.81 20.72
N GLY A 431 10.38 3.71 20.19
CA GLY A 431 10.61 5.15 20.17
C GLY A 431 11.92 5.52 19.50
N LEU A 432 12.77 6.28 20.20
CA LEU A 432 14.09 6.74 19.72
C LEU A 432 15.24 5.71 19.81
N GLY A 433 14.93 4.44 20.07
CA GLY A 433 15.91 3.35 20.00
C GLY A 433 16.63 3.23 18.65
N ASP A 434 17.64 2.36 18.58
CA ASP A 434 18.41 2.12 17.37
C ASP A 434 17.57 1.30 16.36
N PRO A 435 17.12 1.89 15.23
CA PRO A 435 16.25 1.20 14.27
C PRO A 435 16.89 -0.05 13.65
N LYS A 436 18.22 -0.20 13.73
CA LYS A 436 18.92 -1.41 13.24
C LYS A 436 18.87 -2.58 14.24
N LYS A 437 18.45 -2.32 15.49
CA LYS A 437 18.47 -3.29 16.60
C LYS A 437 17.12 -3.45 17.29
N THR A 438 16.24 -2.46 17.15
CA THR A 438 14.95 -2.38 17.83
C THR A 438 13.84 -2.08 16.84
N PHE A 439 12.61 -2.12 17.31
CA PHE A 439 11.41 -1.77 16.55
C PHE A 439 11.18 -0.25 16.52
N SER A 440 12.26 0.50 16.36
CA SER A 440 12.24 1.96 16.25
C SER A 440 12.08 2.38 14.80
N THR A 441 11.38 3.48 14.58
CA THR A 441 11.27 4.08 13.25
C THR A 441 12.60 4.77 12.90
N VAL A 442 13.05 4.59 11.66
CA VAL A 442 14.25 5.26 11.16
C VAL A 442 14.03 6.78 11.11
N ARG A 443 15.04 7.56 11.51
CA ARG A 443 15.01 9.02 11.51
C ARG A 443 15.83 9.56 10.33
N GLY A 444 15.45 10.73 9.82
CA GLY A 444 16.13 11.37 8.69
C GLY A 444 15.16 11.96 7.68
N THR A 445 15.69 12.30 6.51
CA THR A 445 14.90 12.77 5.37
C THR A 445 15.01 11.77 4.24
N PHE A 446 13.85 11.30 3.77
CA PHE A 446 13.71 10.27 2.76
C PHE A 446 12.78 10.75 1.63
N ARG A 447 12.64 9.95 0.58
CA ARG A 447 11.59 10.11 -0.43
C ARG A 447 10.77 8.83 -0.50
N ILE A 448 9.48 8.97 -0.77
CA ILE A 448 8.66 7.81 -1.12
C ILE A 448 9.24 7.14 -2.37
N ARG A 449 9.47 5.83 -2.29
CA ARG A 449 10.07 5.02 -3.35
C ARG A 449 9.03 4.18 -4.06
N ASP A 450 8.12 3.54 -3.32
CA ASP A 450 7.08 2.68 -3.87
C ASP A 450 5.75 2.93 -3.17
N LYS A 451 4.67 2.88 -3.93
CA LYS A 451 3.30 2.98 -3.43
C LYS A 451 2.49 1.78 -3.90
N HIS A 452 1.75 1.17 -2.97
CA HIS A 452 0.88 0.03 -3.22
C HIS A 452 -0.50 0.29 -2.64
N VAL A 453 -1.54 0.14 -3.47
CA VAL A 453 -2.94 0.23 -2.99
C VAL A 453 -3.17 -0.78 -1.87
N THR A 454 -2.71 -2.01 -2.08
CA THR A 454 -2.52 -3.01 -1.01
C THR A 454 -1.27 -3.83 -1.28
N THR A 455 -0.61 -4.29 -0.23
CA THR A 455 0.45 -5.31 -0.34
C THR A 455 0.53 -6.17 0.92
N THR A 456 1.03 -7.39 0.80
CA THR A 456 1.23 -8.27 1.95
C THR A 456 2.51 -7.87 2.67
N MET A 457 2.41 -7.66 3.98
CA MET A 457 3.54 -7.41 4.86
C MET A 457 3.67 -8.59 5.83
N ASP A 458 4.83 -9.22 5.84
CA ASP A 458 5.13 -10.37 6.69
C ASP A 458 6.36 -10.07 7.56
N SER A 459 6.29 -10.40 8.84
CA SER A 459 7.45 -10.40 9.73
C SER A 459 7.80 -11.83 10.12
N HIS A 460 9.02 -12.25 9.78
CA HIS A 460 9.51 -13.60 10.07
C HIS A 460 10.06 -13.74 11.51
N GLU A 461 9.55 -12.99 12.48
CA GLU A 461 10.09 -13.01 13.84
C GLU A 461 9.55 -14.15 14.71
N VAL A 462 10.48 -14.77 15.45
CA VAL A 462 10.20 -15.83 16.42
C VAL A 462 9.39 -15.24 17.58
N GLY A 463 8.13 -15.67 17.72
CA GLY A 463 7.25 -15.30 18.85
C GLY A 463 6.19 -14.24 18.54
N ASN A 464 6.27 -13.55 17.40
CA ASN A 464 5.23 -12.62 16.90
C ASN A 464 5.09 -12.76 15.37
N GLN A 465 4.65 -13.93 14.91
CA GLN A 465 4.27 -14.11 13.51
C GLN A 465 2.98 -13.32 13.25
N PHE A 466 3.09 -12.11 12.72
CA PHE A 466 1.96 -11.41 12.13
C PHE A 466 2.06 -11.50 10.61
N GLU A 467 1.12 -12.24 10.02
CA GLU A 467 0.89 -12.25 8.60
C GLU A 467 -0.24 -11.26 8.30
N LEU A 468 0.11 -10.11 7.73
CA LEU A 468 -0.87 -9.10 7.32
C LEU A 468 -0.96 -9.11 5.80
N ARG A 469 -1.92 -9.87 5.27
CA ARG A 469 -2.16 -9.94 3.84
C ARG A 469 -2.93 -8.71 3.38
N ASP A 470 -2.43 -8.07 2.33
CA ASP A 470 -3.05 -6.89 1.71
C ASP A 470 -3.25 -5.69 2.65
N VAL A 471 -2.23 -5.31 3.40
CA VAL A 471 -2.23 -4.03 4.14
C VAL A 471 -2.55 -2.88 3.18
N PRO A 472 -3.52 -1.99 3.48
CA PRO A 472 -3.91 -0.93 2.56
C PRO A 472 -3.01 0.31 2.64
N TRP A 473 -2.93 1.03 1.52
CA TRP A 473 -2.34 2.37 1.39
C TRP A 473 -0.85 2.44 1.77
N VAL A 474 -0.06 1.51 1.27
CA VAL A 474 1.35 1.32 1.68
C VAL A 474 2.29 2.19 0.86
N GLN A 475 3.16 2.94 1.53
CA GLN A 475 4.14 3.84 0.90
C GLN A 475 5.52 3.59 1.52
N TYR A 476 6.40 2.90 0.80
CA TYR A 476 7.77 2.64 1.24
C TYR A 476 8.65 3.86 1.00
N PHE A 477 9.47 4.23 1.98
CA PHE A 477 10.40 5.38 1.86
C PHE A 477 11.86 5.03 2.19
N GLU A 478 12.12 3.96 2.95
CA GLU A 478 13.47 3.51 3.27
C GLU A 478 13.46 2.01 3.59
N ALA A 479 14.25 1.21 2.87
CA ALA A 479 14.27 -0.26 3.03
C ALA A 479 12.85 -0.86 3.17
N GLY A 480 12.54 -1.48 4.33
CA GLY A 480 11.22 -2.02 4.66
C GLY A 480 10.30 -1.08 5.46
N TYR A 481 10.73 0.15 5.76
CA TYR A 481 9.93 1.15 6.46
C TYR A 481 8.91 1.78 5.51
N ALA A 482 7.65 1.84 5.96
CA ALA A 482 6.55 2.36 5.18
C ALA A 482 5.57 3.17 6.04
N ILE A 483 4.82 4.05 5.39
CA ILE A 483 3.58 4.65 5.91
C ILE A 483 2.43 3.79 5.38
N HIS A 484 1.51 3.36 6.24
CA HIS A 484 0.35 2.56 5.81
C HIS A 484 -0.84 2.61 6.77
N ALA A 485 -1.99 2.12 6.32
CA ALA A 485 -3.16 1.93 7.17
C ALA A 485 -2.97 0.76 8.14
N SER A 486 -3.51 0.88 9.35
CA SER A 486 -3.49 -0.19 10.37
C SER A 486 -4.88 -0.55 10.89
N PRO A 487 -5.72 -1.25 10.13
CA PRO A 487 -7.09 -1.59 10.56
C PRO A 487 -7.19 -2.55 11.76
N TRP A 488 -6.07 -3.10 12.23
CA TRP A 488 -6.01 -4.03 13.37
C TRP A 488 -5.94 -3.36 14.74
N HIS A 489 -5.64 -2.06 14.83
CA HIS A 489 -5.57 -1.35 16.11
C HIS A 489 -6.02 0.10 15.98
N ASP A 490 -6.11 0.76 17.14
CA ASP A 490 -6.64 2.10 17.27
C ASP A 490 -5.74 3.03 18.12
N ASP A 491 -4.48 2.62 18.31
CA ASP A 491 -3.51 3.25 19.22
C ASP A 491 -2.79 4.49 18.62
N TYR A 492 -3.48 5.28 17.77
CA TYR A 492 -2.89 6.48 17.18
C TYR A 492 -2.59 7.54 18.25
N GLY A 493 -1.43 8.18 18.16
CA GLY A 493 -0.88 9.06 19.19
C GLY A 493 0.05 8.34 20.19
N LYS A 494 0.37 7.05 19.95
CA LYS A 494 1.32 6.27 20.77
C LYS A 494 2.22 5.38 19.91
N PRO A 495 3.47 5.14 20.33
CA PRO A 495 4.33 4.15 19.67
C PRO A 495 3.74 2.75 19.77
N ARG A 496 3.61 2.04 18.63
CA ARG A 496 2.96 0.72 18.57
C ARG A 496 3.51 -0.23 17.52
N SER A 497 4.03 0.28 16.41
CA SER A 497 4.39 -0.51 15.23
C SER A 497 5.73 -1.26 15.41
N HIS A 498 6.12 -2.05 14.40
CA HIS A 498 7.45 -2.68 14.33
C HIS A 498 8.47 -1.84 13.52
N GLY A 499 8.25 -0.52 13.43
CA GLY A 499 9.13 0.42 12.72
C GLY A 499 8.38 1.29 11.71
N CYS A 500 7.34 0.75 11.05
CA CYS A 500 6.47 1.49 10.13
C CYS A 500 5.74 2.65 10.81
N ILE A 501 5.15 3.55 10.02
CA ILE A 501 4.27 4.61 10.50
C ILE A 501 2.83 4.17 10.23
N ASN A 502 2.13 3.81 11.31
CA ASN A 502 0.76 3.34 11.25
C ASN A 502 -0.21 4.53 11.34
N LEU A 503 -1.18 4.56 10.43
CA LEU A 503 -2.24 5.56 10.37
C LEU A 503 -3.62 4.90 10.38
N SER A 504 -4.65 5.68 10.75
CA SER A 504 -6.04 5.24 10.55
C SER A 504 -6.27 4.98 9.06
N PRO A 505 -7.23 4.11 8.68
CA PRO A 505 -7.51 3.87 7.26
C PRO A 505 -7.92 5.14 6.50
N ILE A 506 -8.61 6.09 7.17
CA ILE A 506 -9.02 7.36 6.57
C ILE A 506 -7.78 8.22 6.29
N ASP A 507 -6.92 8.40 7.30
CA ASP A 507 -5.69 9.20 7.20
C ASP A 507 -4.72 8.60 6.19
N ALA A 508 -4.50 7.27 6.25
CA ALA A 508 -3.60 6.57 5.34
C ALA A 508 -4.01 6.78 3.88
N ARG A 509 -5.31 6.69 3.58
CA ARG A 509 -5.85 6.98 2.25
C ARG A 509 -5.61 8.44 1.86
N ARG A 510 -5.93 9.39 2.74
CA ARG A 510 -5.75 10.82 2.51
C ARG A 510 -4.28 11.19 2.23
N VAL A 511 -3.35 10.59 2.98
CA VAL A 511 -1.90 10.75 2.75
C VAL A 511 -1.51 10.10 1.43
N PHE A 512 -1.93 8.86 1.18
CA PHE A 512 -1.58 8.10 -0.04
C PHE A 512 -2.02 8.77 -1.33
N LEU A 513 -3.20 9.39 -1.36
CA LEU A 513 -3.71 10.08 -2.55
C LEU A 513 -3.09 11.46 -2.76
N TRP A 514 -2.50 12.07 -1.73
CA TRP A 514 -1.87 13.39 -1.82
C TRP A 514 -0.40 13.34 -2.18
N THR A 515 0.29 12.25 -1.80
CA THR A 515 1.70 12.03 -2.09
C THR A 515 1.95 11.61 -3.53
N ASP A 516 3.16 11.87 -3.98
CA ASP A 516 3.68 11.54 -5.29
C ASP A 516 4.62 10.31 -5.20
N PRO A 517 4.77 9.55 -6.32
CA PRO A 517 3.98 9.66 -7.55
C PRO A 517 2.53 9.16 -7.36
N PRO A 518 1.55 9.67 -8.12
CA PRO A 518 0.20 9.11 -8.11
C PRO A 518 0.21 7.68 -8.69
N VAL A 519 -0.63 6.79 -8.14
CA VAL A 519 -0.83 5.46 -8.75
C VAL A 519 -1.75 5.65 -9.96
N PRO A 520 -1.34 5.28 -11.18
CA PRO A 520 -2.20 5.41 -12.34
C PRO A 520 -3.45 4.54 -12.29
N ASP A 521 -4.51 4.97 -12.99
CA ASP A 521 -5.74 4.20 -13.11
C ASP A 521 -5.48 2.80 -13.67
N GLY A 522 -6.08 1.80 -13.02
CA GLY A 522 -5.91 0.39 -13.36
C GLY A 522 -4.64 -0.27 -12.79
N TRP A 523 -3.66 0.52 -12.34
CA TRP A 523 -2.46 -0.01 -11.68
C TRP A 523 -2.77 -0.33 -10.22
N HIS A 524 -1.95 -1.19 -9.61
CA HIS A 524 -2.07 -1.53 -8.18
C HIS A 524 -0.89 -1.01 -7.35
N GLY A 525 0.22 -0.70 -8.01
CA GLY A 525 1.31 0.03 -7.39
C GLY A 525 2.21 0.68 -8.43
N VAL A 526 3.01 1.63 -7.95
CA VAL A 526 3.92 2.48 -8.74
C VAL A 526 5.21 2.67 -7.96
N SER A 527 6.33 2.75 -8.67
CA SER A 527 7.64 3.09 -8.14
C SER A 527 8.03 4.48 -8.63
N ALA A 528 8.62 5.31 -7.77
CA ALA A 528 9.17 6.60 -8.13
C ALA A 528 10.40 6.43 -9.03
N GLY A 529 10.57 7.33 -10.00
CA GLY A 529 11.63 7.27 -10.99
C GLY A 529 11.48 8.33 -12.06
N GLU A 530 12.40 8.34 -13.03
CA GLU A 530 12.43 9.34 -14.11
C GLU A 530 11.09 9.40 -14.87
N ALA A 531 10.50 8.25 -15.19
CA ALA A 531 9.26 8.16 -15.95
C ALA A 531 7.97 8.42 -15.15
N THR A 532 7.99 8.24 -13.83
CA THR A 532 6.80 8.32 -12.95
C THR A 532 6.80 9.54 -12.04
N GLY A 533 7.93 10.25 -11.94
CA GLY A 533 8.15 11.38 -11.06
C GLY A 533 8.89 11.02 -9.77
N GLU A 534 9.46 12.04 -9.12
CA GLU A 534 10.05 11.89 -7.79
C GLU A 534 8.98 11.67 -6.73
N GLY A 535 9.27 10.83 -5.73
CA GLY A 535 8.38 10.66 -4.60
C GLY A 535 8.45 11.81 -3.60
N THR A 536 7.34 12.03 -2.89
CA THR A 536 7.22 13.06 -1.85
C THR A 536 8.26 12.88 -0.75
N LEU A 537 8.82 13.99 -0.26
CA LEU A 537 9.79 14.00 0.84
C LEU A 537 9.12 13.59 2.16
N VAL A 538 9.81 12.77 2.94
CA VAL A 538 9.39 12.34 4.28
C VAL A 538 10.47 12.73 5.27
N HIS A 539 10.15 13.60 6.22
CA HIS A 539 11.04 14.04 7.28
C HIS A 539 10.60 13.44 8.61
N ILE A 540 11.46 12.62 9.20
CA ILE A 540 11.20 11.91 10.45
C ILE A 540 12.21 12.38 11.48
N HIS A 541 11.70 12.96 12.56
CA HIS A 541 12.51 13.54 13.62
C HIS A 541 12.04 13.08 15.00
N PRO A 542 12.84 13.38 16.06
CA PRO A 542 12.46 13.08 17.42
C PRO A 542 11.06 13.50 17.78
#